data_AF-A0A5J9UJR9-F1
#
_entry.id   AF-A0A5J9UJR9-F1
#
_cell.length_a   1.000
_cell.length_b   1.000
_cell.length_c   1.000
_cell.angle_alpha   90.00
_cell.angle_beta   90.00
_cell.angle_gamma   90.00
#
_symmetry.space_group_name_H-M   'P 1'
#
loop_
_entity.id
_entity.type
_entity.pdbx_description
1 polymer ?
#
loop_
_entity_poly.entity_id
_entity_poly.type
_entity_poly.pdbx_seq_one_letter_code
_entity_poly.pdbx_strand_id
1 'polypeptide(L)'
;RSAYRLGFSLKYENTVGACSNSPDGSRVLWRHIWRTKVPPKVRHFAWKVTGQCKICGVEEESEYHTLVICPHAKFLRFAMREIWPLPDEQQFQYGGPDWLLWLLEQCTEIQRELVLLMFWRIWYDRNQQMHEFVCPSIEGSRRFLDAYHLSVSSVNDTITLHDPKGKQLKRPD
;
A
#
# COMPACT_ATOMS: atom_id res chain seq x y z
N ARG A 1 -1.59 -15.49 -17.87
CA ARG A 1 -1.75 -15.49 -16.39
C ARG A 1 -1.63 -14.02 -15.94
N SER A 2 -2.64 -13.43 -15.27
CA SER A 2 -2.60 -12.00 -14.90
C SER A 2 -1.51 -11.70 -13.87
N ALA A 3 -0.85 -10.54 -13.98
CA ALA A 3 0.09 -9.97 -13.00
C ALA A 3 -0.40 -10.10 -11.55
N TYR A 4 -1.71 -9.90 -11.34
CA TYR A 4 -2.37 -10.09 -10.06
C TYR A 4 -2.23 -11.50 -9.51
N ARG A 5 -2.41 -12.55 -10.33
CA ARG A 5 -2.27 -13.94 -9.90
C ARG A 5 -0.81 -14.30 -9.60
N LEU A 6 0.15 -13.70 -10.30
CA LEU A 6 1.58 -13.93 -10.06
C LEU A 6 2.03 -13.29 -8.74
N GLY A 7 1.64 -12.04 -8.49
CA GLY A 7 1.81 -11.39 -7.19
C GLY A 7 1.09 -12.14 -6.06
N PHE A 8 -0.09 -12.70 -6.35
CA PHE A 8 -0.82 -13.55 -5.41
C PHE A 8 -0.11 -14.88 -5.09
N SER A 9 0.70 -15.43 -5.99
CA SER A 9 1.53 -16.61 -5.70
C SER A 9 2.70 -16.26 -4.77
N LEU A 10 3.32 -15.09 -4.97
CA LEU A 10 4.39 -14.57 -4.12
C LEU A 10 3.90 -14.16 -2.71
N LYS A 11 2.58 -14.05 -2.51
CA LYS A 11 1.89 -13.81 -1.23
C LYS A 11 2.32 -14.77 -0.11
N TYR A 12 2.78 -15.98 -0.44
CA TYR A 12 3.02 -17.05 0.52
C TYR A 12 4.48 -17.23 0.96
N GLU A 13 5.46 -16.62 0.28
CA GLU A 13 6.85 -17.01 0.55
C GLU A 13 7.55 -16.23 1.67
N ASN A 14 7.14 -15.00 2.06
CA ASN A 14 7.80 -14.25 3.15
C ASN A 14 7.01 -13.02 3.65
N THR A 15 5.70 -13.15 3.95
CA THR A 15 4.87 -11.99 4.36
C THR A 15 4.84 -11.72 5.87
N VAL A 16 5.33 -12.65 6.69
CA VAL A 16 5.29 -12.53 8.16
C VAL A 16 6.54 -11.82 8.66
N GLY A 17 6.37 -10.57 9.11
CA GLY A 17 7.41 -9.81 9.80
C GLY A 17 7.33 -9.98 11.32
N ALA A 18 8.42 -9.65 12.02
CA ALA A 18 8.39 -9.45 13.46
C ALA A 18 7.79 -8.07 13.74
N CYS A 19 6.66 -8.03 14.43
CA CYS A 19 6.13 -6.80 15.01
C CYS A 19 6.73 -6.63 16.41
N SER A 20 7.20 -5.43 16.72
CA SER A 20 7.40 -5.06 18.12
C SER A 20 6.07 -5.25 18.84
N ASN A 21 6.09 -5.97 19.95
CA ASN A 21 4.98 -5.88 20.89
C ASN A 21 4.85 -4.41 21.22
N SER A 22 3.69 -3.80 20.94
CA SER A 22 3.40 -2.47 21.47
C SER A 22 3.69 -2.55 22.97
N PRO A 23 4.50 -1.63 23.53
CA PRO A 23 4.89 -1.71 24.94
C PRO A 23 3.70 -1.74 25.91
N ASP A 24 2.50 -1.38 25.46
CA ASP A 24 1.24 -1.42 26.23
C ASP A 24 0.39 -2.69 26.04
N GLY A 25 0.76 -3.62 25.16
CA GLY A 25 -0.03 -4.84 24.89
C GLY A 25 -1.31 -4.65 24.05
N SER A 26 -1.56 -3.46 23.49
CA SER A 26 -2.73 -3.11 22.67
C SER A 26 -3.01 -4.10 21.52
N ARG A 27 -1.97 -4.64 20.87
CA ARG A 27 -2.08 -5.68 19.83
C ARG A 27 -2.78 -6.96 20.31
N VAL A 28 -2.61 -7.32 21.59
CA VAL A 28 -3.27 -8.48 22.19
C VAL A 28 -4.74 -8.18 22.45
N LEU A 29 -5.07 -6.94 22.81
CA LEU A 29 -6.45 -6.52 23.08
C LEU A 29 -7.34 -6.55 21.82
N TRP A 30 -6.77 -6.25 20.66
CA TRP A 30 -7.47 -6.35 19.36
C TRP A 30 -8.05 -7.73 19.08
N ARG A 31 -7.40 -8.78 19.61
CA ARG A 31 -7.87 -10.16 19.50
C ARG A 31 -9.27 -10.33 20.09
N HIS A 32 -9.61 -9.60 21.16
CA HIS A 32 -10.94 -9.67 21.76
C HIS A 32 -12.01 -9.17 20.81
N ILE A 33 -11.81 -7.99 20.19
CA ILE A 33 -12.77 -7.41 19.24
C ILE A 33 -12.97 -8.36 18.04
N TRP A 34 -11.87 -8.85 17.47
CA TRP A 34 -11.92 -9.61 16.22
C TRP A 34 -12.39 -11.06 16.39
N ARG A 35 -12.21 -11.67 17.58
CA ARG A 35 -12.77 -12.99 17.93
C ARG A 35 -14.21 -12.94 18.43
N THR A 36 -14.74 -11.75 18.70
CA THR A 36 -16.13 -11.60 19.15
C THR A 36 -17.08 -12.07 18.05
N LYS A 37 -18.10 -12.85 18.43
CA LYS A 37 -19.13 -13.40 17.53
C LYS A 37 -20.15 -12.33 17.13
N VAL A 38 -19.69 -11.27 16.47
CA VAL A 38 -20.52 -10.18 15.96
C VAL A 38 -20.24 -9.93 14.48
N PRO A 39 -21.19 -9.36 13.72
CA PRO A 39 -20.99 -9.07 12.31
C PRO A 39 -19.73 -8.22 12.05
N PRO A 40 -19.09 -8.34 10.87
CA PRO A 40 -17.89 -7.56 10.53
C PRO A 40 -18.07 -6.04 10.69
N LYS A 41 -19.28 -5.52 10.44
CA LYS A 41 -19.60 -4.09 10.62
C LYS A 41 -19.47 -3.64 12.09
N VAL A 42 -19.81 -4.48 13.06
CA VAL A 42 -19.71 -4.16 14.50
C VAL A 42 -18.25 -4.16 14.95
N ARG A 43 -17.44 -5.11 14.46
CA ARG A 43 -15.99 -5.12 14.69
C ARG A 43 -15.32 -3.89 14.08
N HIS A 44 -15.76 -3.48 12.89
CA HIS A 44 -15.32 -2.22 12.25
C HIS A 44 -15.72 -0.96 13.04
N PHE A 45 -16.90 -0.95 13.67
CA PHE A 45 -17.30 0.16 14.54
C PHE A 45 -16.41 0.22 15.79
N ALA A 46 -16.28 -0.89 16.52
CA ALA A 46 -15.41 -0.96 17.70
C ALA A 46 -13.98 -0.55 17.34
N TRP A 47 -13.53 -0.92 16.14
CA TRP A 47 -12.30 -0.44 15.55
C TRP A 47 -12.26 1.10 15.42
N LYS A 48 -13.20 1.73 14.71
CA LYS A 48 -13.21 3.19 14.50
C LYS A 48 -13.19 3.98 15.80
N VAL A 49 -13.89 3.52 16.83
CA VAL A 49 -13.99 4.22 18.13
C VAL A 49 -12.64 4.32 18.85
N THR A 50 -11.70 3.41 18.59
CA THR A 50 -10.38 3.49 19.24
C THR A 50 -9.44 4.51 18.64
N GLY A 51 -9.68 4.94 17.39
CA GLY A 51 -8.87 5.95 16.71
C GLY A 51 -7.41 5.59 16.42
N GLN A 52 -6.78 4.56 17.01
CA GLN A 52 -5.32 4.35 16.88
C GLN A 52 -4.90 3.63 15.59
N CYS A 53 -3.73 3.96 15.04
CA CYS A 53 -3.14 3.29 13.88
C CYS A 53 -2.87 1.79 14.13
N LYS A 54 -3.19 0.95 13.14
CA LYS A 54 -3.20 -0.51 13.31
C LYS A 54 -1.89 -1.20 13.04
N ILE A 55 -0.99 -0.50 12.37
CA ILE A 55 0.35 -1.00 12.17
C ILE A 55 1.25 -0.53 13.31
N CYS A 56 1.27 0.75 13.68
CA CYS A 56 2.20 1.21 14.72
C CYS A 56 1.59 1.20 16.14
N GLY A 57 0.28 1.40 16.29
CA GLY A 57 -0.37 1.52 17.61
C GLY A 57 -0.04 2.80 18.38
N VAL A 58 0.57 3.81 17.74
CA VAL A 58 1.09 5.01 18.42
C VAL A 58 0.23 6.25 18.15
N GLU A 59 0.03 6.59 16.88
CA GLU A 59 -0.72 7.80 16.50
C GLU A 59 -2.17 7.46 16.11
N GLU A 60 -3.00 8.50 15.99
CA GLU A 60 -4.34 8.38 15.44
C GLU A 60 -4.29 7.92 13.97
N GLU A 61 -5.17 6.99 13.63
CA GLU A 61 -5.32 6.43 12.30
C GLU A 61 -6.02 7.46 11.40
N SER A 62 -5.29 7.93 10.41
CA SER A 62 -5.81 8.63 9.25
C SER A 62 -5.25 8.00 7.98
N GLU A 63 -5.82 8.35 6.82
CA GLU A 63 -5.27 7.97 5.52
C GLU A 63 -3.84 8.49 5.38
N TYR A 64 -3.61 9.75 5.78
CA TYR A 64 -2.28 10.36 5.74
C TYR A 64 -1.31 9.67 6.70
N HIS A 65 -1.69 9.41 7.95
CA HIS A 65 -0.81 8.69 8.87
C HIS A 65 -0.49 7.30 8.33
N THR A 66 -1.50 6.51 7.97
CA THR A 66 -1.34 5.14 7.48
C THR A 66 -0.40 5.06 6.29
N LEU A 67 -0.59 5.94 5.30
CA LEU A 67 0.13 5.88 4.02
C LEU A 67 1.46 6.62 4.02
N VAL A 68 1.63 7.62 4.90
CA VAL A 68 2.77 8.54 4.85
C VAL A 68 3.58 8.55 6.15
N ILE A 69 2.95 8.78 7.29
CA ILE A 69 3.70 9.03 8.54
C ILE A 69 4.07 7.75 9.29
N CYS A 70 3.23 6.72 9.20
CA CYS A 70 3.36 5.48 9.93
C CYS A 70 4.79 4.92 9.77
N PRO A 71 5.45 4.47 10.85
CA PRO A 71 6.78 3.85 10.76
C PRO A 71 6.87 2.75 9.69
N HIS A 72 5.83 1.93 9.54
CA HIS A 72 5.76 0.92 8.47
C HIS A 72 5.80 1.54 7.07
N ALA A 73 5.00 2.57 6.84
CA ALA A 73 4.98 3.29 5.57
C ALA A 73 6.33 3.95 5.26
N LYS A 74 6.97 4.56 6.27
CA LYS A 74 8.31 5.15 6.17
C LYS A 74 9.37 4.11 5.82
N PHE A 75 9.42 3.00 6.55
CA PHE A 75 10.40 1.96 6.29
C PHE A 75 10.20 1.30 4.92
N LEU A 76 8.96 1.07 4.50
CA LEU A 76 8.70 0.55 3.16
C LEU A 76 9.11 1.58 2.09
N ARG A 77 8.81 2.86 2.27
CA ARG A 77 9.30 3.93 1.38
C ARG A 77 10.82 3.94 1.26
N PHE A 78 11.54 3.90 2.37
CA PHE A 78 13.00 3.89 2.36
C PHE A 78 13.54 2.67 1.60
N ALA A 79 13.01 1.48 1.90
CA ALA A 79 13.43 0.25 1.23
C ALA A 79 13.10 0.23 -0.26
N MET A 80 11.96 0.79 -0.68
CA MET A 80 11.60 0.89 -2.09
C MET A 80 12.43 1.94 -2.82
N ARG A 81 12.82 3.04 -2.17
CA ARG A 81 13.63 4.11 -2.77
C ARG A 81 15.01 3.62 -3.24
N GLU A 82 15.52 2.52 -2.68
CA GLU A 82 16.76 1.88 -3.15
C GLU A 82 16.66 1.36 -4.59
N ILE A 83 15.46 1.01 -5.06
CA ILE A 83 15.22 0.38 -6.37
C ILE A 83 14.24 1.17 -7.25
N TRP A 84 13.43 2.05 -6.67
CA TRP A 84 12.40 2.83 -7.37
C TRP A 84 12.72 4.33 -7.29
N PRO A 85 12.53 5.09 -8.38
CA PRO A 85 12.77 6.55 -8.40
C PRO A 85 11.66 7.33 -7.69
N LEU A 86 11.37 7.02 -6.42
CA LEU A 86 10.32 7.67 -5.64
C LEU A 86 10.60 9.17 -5.39
N PRO A 87 9.56 10.02 -5.24
CA PRO A 87 9.71 11.43 -4.89
C PRO A 87 10.52 11.62 -3.60
N ASP A 88 11.19 12.75 -3.43
CA ASP A 88 11.95 13.05 -2.22
C ASP A 88 11.09 13.07 -0.96
N GLU A 89 11.66 12.75 0.20
CA GLU A 89 10.88 12.64 1.46
C GLU A 89 10.21 13.96 1.82
N GLN A 90 10.82 15.10 1.44
CA GLN A 90 10.26 16.43 1.62
C GLN A 90 8.95 16.64 0.82
N GLN A 91 8.68 15.85 -0.21
CA GLN A 91 7.43 15.95 -0.98
C GLN A 91 6.26 15.26 -0.27
N PHE A 92 6.50 14.38 0.69
CA PHE A 92 5.48 13.65 1.46
C PHE A 92 4.90 14.47 2.63
N GLN A 93 4.60 15.74 2.40
CA GLN A 93 4.10 16.65 3.44
C GLN A 93 2.57 16.71 3.49
N TYR A 94 2.04 16.99 4.68
CA TYR A 94 0.62 17.25 4.85
C TYR A 94 0.30 18.70 4.49
N GLY A 95 -0.30 18.90 3.32
CA GLY A 95 -0.79 20.21 2.87
C GLY A 95 -2.29 20.46 3.15
N GLY A 96 -2.99 19.50 3.77
CA GLY A 96 -4.43 19.52 3.97
C GLY A 96 -5.13 18.26 3.41
N PRO A 97 -6.47 18.27 3.28
CA PRO A 97 -7.23 17.10 2.84
C PRO A 97 -6.81 16.54 1.48
N ASP A 98 -6.36 17.40 0.57
CA ASP A 98 -5.95 17.04 -0.79
C ASP A 98 -4.46 16.66 -0.91
N TRP A 99 -3.78 16.37 0.20
CA TRP A 99 -2.35 16.04 0.25
C TRP A 99 -1.92 14.99 -0.80
N LEU A 100 -2.76 14.01 -1.10
CA LEU A 100 -2.47 12.98 -2.10
C LEU A 100 -2.40 13.56 -3.51
N LEU A 101 -3.36 14.42 -3.87
CA LEU A 101 -3.41 15.06 -5.18
C LEU A 101 -2.21 16.00 -5.36
N TRP A 102 -1.88 16.76 -4.32
CA TRP A 102 -0.72 17.64 -4.31
C TRP A 102 0.59 16.87 -4.46
N LEU A 103 0.76 15.74 -3.75
CA LEU A 103 1.91 14.87 -3.91
C LEU A 103 2.04 14.38 -5.37
N LEU A 104 0.95 13.87 -5.95
CA LEU A 104 0.95 13.33 -7.31
C LEU A 104 1.19 14.40 -8.37
N GLU A 105 0.71 15.62 -8.16
CA GLU A 105 0.96 16.75 -9.07
C GLU A 105 2.46 17.00 -9.24
N GLN A 106 3.24 16.93 -8.15
CA GLN A 106 4.69 17.14 -8.13
C GLN A 106 5.51 15.92 -8.61
N CYS A 107 4.84 14.82 -8.93
CA CYS A 107 5.49 13.59 -9.40
C CYS A 107 5.59 13.53 -10.92
N THR A 108 6.67 12.93 -11.43
CA THR A 108 6.73 12.43 -12.81
C THR A 108 5.68 11.31 -13.03
N GLU A 109 5.39 10.98 -14.30
CA GLU A 109 4.42 9.93 -14.63
C GLU A 109 4.75 8.60 -13.95
N ILE A 110 6.00 8.14 -14.05
CA ILE A 110 6.45 6.90 -13.40
C ILE A 110 6.38 7.00 -11.87
N GLN A 111 6.71 8.15 -11.29
CA GLN A 111 6.59 8.34 -9.84
C GLN A 111 5.15 8.22 -9.35
N ARG A 112 4.17 8.74 -10.11
CA ARG A 112 2.74 8.63 -9.75
C ARG A 112 2.32 7.18 -9.65
N GLU A 113 2.70 6.35 -10.63
CA GLU A 113 2.38 4.92 -10.64
C GLU A 113 2.99 4.19 -9.44
N LEU A 114 4.29 4.42 -9.19
CA LEU A 114 5.03 3.75 -8.12
C LEU A 114 4.54 4.17 -6.73
N VAL A 115 4.23 5.46 -6.52
CA VAL A 115 3.64 5.97 -5.28
C VAL A 115 2.28 5.33 -5.02
N LEU A 116 1.41 5.28 -6.03
CA LEU A 116 0.08 4.66 -5.90
C LEU A 116 0.17 3.16 -5.60
N LEU A 117 1.07 2.44 -6.28
CA LEU A 117 1.28 1.02 -6.06
C LEU A 117 1.81 0.72 -4.65
N MET A 118 2.74 1.54 -4.16
CA MET A 118 3.25 1.45 -2.81
C MET A 118 2.18 1.78 -1.76
N PHE A 119 1.39 2.84 -1.95
CA PHE A 119 0.27 3.17 -1.05
C PHE A 119 -0.76 2.06 -1.00
N TRP A 120 -1.10 1.48 -2.15
CA TRP A 120 -1.96 0.30 -2.21
C TRP A 120 -1.41 -0.86 -1.39
N ARG A 121 -0.09 -1.13 -1.47
CA ARG A 121 0.55 -2.18 -0.67
C ARG A 121 0.54 -1.89 0.83
N ILE A 122 0.79 -0.65 1.24
CA ILE A 122 0.71 -0.23 2.65
C ILE A 122 -0.71 -0.43 3.18
N TRP A 123 -1.72 -0.05 2.39
CA TRP A 123 -3.12 -0.27 2.74
C TRP A 123 -3.48 -1.75 2.83
N TYR A 124 -2.93 -2.57 1.92
CA TYR A 124 -3.07 -4.01 1.97
C TYR A 124 -2.46 -4.61 3.24
N ASP A 125 -1.23 -4.23 3.59
CA ASP A 125 -0.55 -4.67 4.81
C ASP A 125 -1.36 -4.31 6.07
N ARG A 126 -1.92 -3.10 6.10
CA ARG A 126 -2.84 -2.64 7.14
C ARG A 126 -4.08 -3.54 7.24
N ASN A 127 -4.67 -3.95 6.11
CA ASN A 127 -5.85 -4.84 6.10
C ASN A 127 -5.51 -6.27 6.53
N GLN A 128 -4.32 -6.77 6.18
CA GLN A 128 -3.83 -8.08 6.62
C GLN A 128 -3.65 -8.11 8.14
N GLN A 129 -3.05 -7.08 8.71
CA GLN A 129 -2.94 -6.94 10.16
C GLN A 129 -4.33 -6.88 10.83
N MET A 130 -5.31 -6.25 10.18
CA MET A 130 -6.68 -6.11 10.69
C MET A 130 -7.50 -7.40 10.69
N HIS A 131 -7.39 -8.21 9.65
CA HIS A 131 -8.27 -9.37 9.47
C HIS A 131 -7.60 -10.69 9.78
N GLU A 132 -6.30 -10.79 9.54
CA GLU A 132 -5.53 -12.03 9.63
C GLU A 132 -4.54 -12.00 10.80
N PHE A 133 -4.40 -10.85 11.49
CA PHE A 133 -3.39 -10.60 12.53
C PHE A 133 -1.95 -10.88 12.06
N VAL A 134 -1.74 -10.78 10.75
CA VAL A 134 -0.44 -10.99 10.13
C VAL A 134 0.34 -9.70 10.20
N CYS A 135 1.47 -9.74 10.93
CA CYS A 135 2.39 -8.62 10.98
C CYS A 135 3.10 -8.49 9.64
N PRO A 136 3.02 -7.32 8.98
CA PRO A 136 3.58 -7.16 7.66
C PRO A 136 5.12 -7.13 7.72
N SER A 137 5.76 -7.82 6.79
CA SER A 137 7.21 -7.76 6.56
C SER A 137 7.55 -6.67 5.55
N ILE A 138 8.47 -5.76 5.89
CA ILE A 138 8.99 -4.76 4.95
C ILE A 138 9.63 -5.45 3.74
N GLU A 139 10.48 -6.46 3.96
CA GLU A 139 11.12 -7.20 2.88
C GLU A 139 10.11 -7.98 2.04
N GLY A 140 9.08 -8.55 2.67
CA GLY A 140 7.98 -9.21 1.97
C GLY A 140 7.21 -8.26 1.05
N SER A 141 6.89 -7.07 1.54
CA SER A 141 6.23 -6.02 0.75
C SER A 141 7.14 -5.48 -0.35
N ARG A 142 8.45 -5.33 -0.09
CA ARG A 142 9.45 -4.90 -1.08
C ARG A 142 9.55 -5.86 -2.26
N ARG A 143 9.73 -7.16 -1.98
CA ARG A 143 9.79 -8.21 -3.01
C ARG A 143 8.50 -8.29 -3.83
N PHE A 144 7.36 -8.18 -3.17
CA PHE A 144 6.07 -8.17 -3.85
C PHE A 144 5.98 -6.98 -4.83
N LEU A 145 6.31 -5.78 -4.37
CA LEU A 145 6.20 -4.57 -5.16
C LEU A 145 7.11 -4.63 -6.38
N ASP A 146 8.36 -5.03 -6.19
CA ASP A 146 9.35 -5.18 -7.27
C ASP A 146 8.88 -6.18 -8.35
N ALA A 147 8.49 -7.40 -7.93
CA ALA A 147 7.99 -8.41 -8.84
C ALA A 147 6.68 -7.97 -9.55
N TYR A 148 5.80 -7.27 -8.84
CA TYR A 148 4.54 -6.81 -9.40
C TYR A 148 4.78 -5.72 -10.46
N HIS A 149 5.64 -4.74 -10.19
CA HIS A 149 6.00 -3.70 -11.15
C HIS A 149 6.57 -4.29 -12.44
N LEU A 150 7.55 -5.21 -12.35
CA LEU A 150 8.10 -5.92 -13.51
C LEU A 150 7.03 -6.67 -14.32
N SER A 151 6.06 -7.28 -13.63
CA SER A 151 4.96 -7.99 -14.29
C SER A 151 3.97 -7.06 -15.00
N VAL A 152 3.79 -5.83 -14.51
CA VAL A 152 2.91 -4.83 -15.15
C VAL A 152 3.61 -4.21 -16.35
N SER A 153 4.89 -3.86 -16.25
CA SER A 153 5.67 -3.31 -17.37
C SER A 153 5.72 -4.30 -18.54
N SER A 154 6.00 -5.58 -18.28
CA SER A 154 6.02 -6.61 -19.34
C SER A 154 4.67 -6.83 -20.03
N VAL A 155 3.56 -6.65 -19.30
CA VAL A 155 2.21 -6.71 -19.88
C VAL A 155 1.93 -5.46 -20.72
N ASN A 156 2.32 -4.27 -20.25
CA ASN A 156 2.16 -3.03 -21.01
C ASN A 156 3.00 -3.03 -22.28
N ASP A 157 4.24 -3.54 -22.25
CA ASP A 157 5.09 -3.72 -23.44
C ASP A 157 4.46 -4.68 -24.46
N THR A 158 3.80 -5.74 -23.98
CA THR A 158 3.08 -6.68 -24.86
C THR A 158 1.85 -6.02 -25.50
N ILE A 159 1.17 -5.12 -24.79
CA ILE A 159 -0.01 -4.40 -25.28
C ILE A 159 0.41 -3.30 -26.28
N THR A 160 1.49 -2.58 -26.02
CA THR A 160 2.00 -1.53 -26.94
C THR A 160 2.58 -2.12 -28.22
N LEU A 161 3.22 -3.29 -28.18
CA LEU A 161 3.64 -4.02 -29.39
C LEU A 161 2.47 -4.57 -30.22
N HIS A 162 1.27 -4.67 -29.62
CA HIS A 162 0.10 -5.28 -30.23
C HIS A 162 -1.05 -4.30 -30.51
N ASP A 163 -0.82 -2.97 -30.49
CA ASP A 163 -1.83 -1.98 -30.88
C ASP A 163 -1.96 -1.89 -32.42
N PRO A 164 -3.00 -2.46 -33.07
CA PRO A 164 -3.15 -2.45 -34.52
C PRO A 164 -4.03 -1.28 -35.01
N LYS A 165 -4.33 -0.26 -34.18
CA LYS A 165 -5.29 0.78 -34.57
C LYS A 165 -4.85 2.20 -34.24
N GLY A 166 -3.88 2.68 -35.03
CA GLY A 166 -3.78 4.10 -35.34
C GLY A 166 -5.05 4.58 -36.07
N LYS A 167 -5.85 5.42 -35.41
CA LYS A 167 -7.00 6.09 -36.04
C LYS A 167 -6.49 7.06 -37.12
N GLN A 168 -6.91 6.88 -38.37
CA GLN A 168 -6.77 7.92 -39.39
C GLN A 168 -7.77 9.06 -39.09
N LEU A 169 -7.26 10.29 -38.91
CA LEU A 169 -8.08 11.48 -39.00
C LEU A 169 -8.49 11.70 -40.46
N LYS A 170 -9.79 11.67 -40.75
CA LYS A 170 -10.33 12.21 -42.01
C LYS A 170 -10.29 13.74 -41.93
N ARG A 171 -9.67 14.40 -42.91
CA ARG A 171 -9.82 15.85 -43.11
C ARG A 171 -11.27 16.14 -43.53
N PRO A 172 -11.91 17.18 -43.00
CA PRO A 172 -13.11 17.71 -43.59
C PRO A 172 -12.75 18.58 -44.80
N ASP A 173 -13.50 18.38 -45.88
CA ASP A 173 -13.56 19.26 -47.06
C ASP A 173 -14.29 20.57 -46.73
#